data_AF-A0A7S2WAS9-F1
#
_entry.id   AF-A0A7S2WAS9-F1
#
_cell.length_a   1.000
_cell.length_b   1.000
_cell.length_c   1.000
_cell.angle_alpha   90.00
_cell.angle_beta   90.00
_cell.angle_gamma   90.00
#
_symmetry.space_group_name_H-M   'P 1'
#
loop_
_entity.id
_entity.type
_entity.pdbx_description
1 polymer ?
#
loop_
_entity_poly.entity_id
_entity_poly.type
_entity_poly.pdbx_seq_one_letter_code
_entity_poly.pdbx_strand_id
1 'polypeptide(L)'
;EYRKRMKFGQYLENQTVPEWSGQYIDYSALKDIIKALASVENVALDVGTGKSGFGERVTSLSTIPNPTTQAKYKGKDITEADFFTELEAQMAKVDKFTHEQLTSLKASVDELEDRVGITDSEQSTSRLTEQGKTKAIEDAKRVGDKFLKIEKFANLNFLGFHKILKKHDKQLPIPCRRFYLTRLHNQRWVKHDYSKVFVTLSLIHAKLRGDKSGANLNTGAQNFVRSTTKYWVRTEDISRVKHIVLQHLPVFQHNLGALPGDSQFCNSVYFDNTQLELYHGRLDKSPDAIAIRFRWYATADPKLVFVERKTHHDSWTGDVSVKERFTLDESQVMPFLRGEFTIENKLAEMKKAGKSEADMKNVTRLFTEIYQQIDSKQLRPTMRTQYNRVAYQIPFDATVRVSLDTNLLMIAENPKVGPDCQTESRWYRNPNITLPPTEFTTFPHAVLEVKLSLKEGEEAPQWVTDLINSGYVTQVHKFSKFIHGCATLLSEDVQAVQYWGEDDSIRPSML
;
A
#
# COMPACT_ATOMS: atom_id res chain seq x y z
N GLU A 1 -12.77 -14.72 -23.72
CA GLU A 1 -12.10 -16.03 -23.53
C GLU A 1 -11.67 -16.19 -22.07
N TYR A 2 -12.13 -17.25 -21.40
CA TYR A 2 -11.67 -17.59 -20.04
C TYR A 2 -10.17 -17.88 -20.09
N ARG A 3 -9.32 -16.97 -19.58
CA ARG A 3 -7.89 -17.25 -19.33
C ARG A 3 -7.80 -18.47 -18.43
N LYS A 4 -7.46 -19.63 -19.02
CA LYS A 4 -7.21 -20.89 -18.30
C LYS A 4 -6.22 -20.57 -17.18
N ARG A 5 -6.67 -20.64 -15.92
CA ARG A 5 -5.88 -20.21 -14.75
C ARG A 5 -4.58 -21.05 -14.71
N MET A 6 -3.46 -20.42 -15.05
CA MET A 6 -2.16 -21.08 -15.15
C MET A 6 -1.83 -21.81 -13.84
N LYS A 7 -1.33 -23.05 -13.93
CA LYS A 7 -0.93 -23.82 -12.75
C LYS A 7 0.28 -23.12 -12.11
N PHE A 8 0.30 -23.01 -10.78
CA PHE A 8 1.34 -22.26 -10.06
C PHE A 8 2.77 -22.72 -10.39
N GLY A 9 3.01 -24.02 -10.60
CA GLY A 9 4.34 -24.51 -11.00
C GLY A 9 4.84 -23.90 -12.32
N GLN A 10 3.97 -23.85 -13.34
CA GLN A 10 4.29 -23.21 -14.62
C GLN A 10 4.49 -21.69 -14.48
N TYR A 11 3.68 -21.06 -13.62
CA TYR A 11 3.85 -19.64 -13.31
C TYR A 11 5.19 -19.37 -12.64
N LEU A 12 5.60 -20.20 -11.67
CA LEU A 12 6.86 -20.07 -10.98
C LEU A 12 8.03 -20.18 -11.96
N GLU A 13 8.05 -21.24 -12.78
CA GLU A 13 9.07 -21.46 -13.82
C GLU A 13 9.20 -20.26 -14.75
N ASN A 14 8.08 -19.77 -15.30
CA ASN A 14 8.05 -18.62 -16.22
C ASN A 14 8.49 -17.30 -15.59
N GLN A 15 8.34 -17.14 -14.27
CA GLN A 15 8.64 -15.90 -13.55
C GLN A 15 9.98 -15.92 -12.82
N THR A 16 10.66 -17.06 -12.78
CA THR A 16 11.99 -17.16 -12.16
C THR A 16 12.99 -16.22 -12.83
N VAL A 17 13.93 -15.69 -12.03
CA VAL A 17 15.13 -15.05 -12.57
C VAL A 17 16.05 -16.16 -13.08
N PRO A 18 16.40 -16.20 -14.39
CA PRO A 18 17.13 -17.33 -14.98
C PRO A 18 18.44 -17.66 -14.24
N GLU A 19 19.19 -16.62 -13.88
CA GLU A 19 20.46 -16.69 -13.14
C GLU A 19 20.32 -17.39 -11.78
N TRP A 20 19.13 -17.37 -11.16
CA TRP A 20 18.89 -17.87 -9.80
C TRP A 20 17.94 -19.07 -9.76
N SER A 21 17.62 -19.64 -10.92
CA SER A 21 16.67 -20.74 -11.08
C SER A 21 16.87 -21.87 -10.06
N GLY A 22 18.10 -22.33 -9.82
CA GLY A 22 18.41 -23.38 -8.85
C GLY A 22 18.20 -23.02 -7.36
N GLN A 23 18.11 -21.73 -7.05
CA GLN A 23 17.94 -21.24 -5.67
C GLN A 23 16.47 -21.09 -5.27
N TYR A 24 15.54 -21.12 -6.24
CA TYR A 24 14.11 -21.14 -5.95
C TYR A 24 13.68 -22.44 -5.25
N ILE A 25 12.56 -22.38 -4.54
CA ILE A 25 11.88 -23.54 -3.97
C ILE A 25 11.66 -24.60 -5.05
N ASP A 26 12.08 -25.84 -4.78
CA ASP A 26 11.73 -26.98 -5.63
C ASP A 26 10.26 -27.39 -5.39
N TYR A 27 9.36 -26.59 -5.94
CA TYR A 27 7.92 -26.81 -5.83
C TYR A 27 7.51 -28.14 -6.47
N SER A 28 8.26 -28.60 -7.47
CA SER A 28 7.98 -29.85 -8.19
C SER A 28 8.24 -31.06 -7.30
N ALA A 29 9.42 -31.12 -6.66
CA ALA A 29 9.80 -32.19 -5.75
C ALA A 29 8.84 -32.27 -4.56
N LEU A 30 8.56 -31.14 -3.90
CA LEU A 30 7.62 -31.11 -2.77
C LEU A 30 6.22 -31.57 -3.17
N LYS A 31 5.76 -31.18 -4.36
CA LYS A 31 4.45 -31.60 -4.88
C LYS A 31 4.41 -33.10 -5.18
N ASP A 32 5.50 -33.67 -5.67
CA ASP A 32 5.55 -35.10 -5.97
C ASP A 32 5.68 -35.96 -4.71
N ILE A 33 6.36 -35.47 -3.67
CA ILE A 33 6.34 -36.05 -2.32
C ILE A 33 4.90 -36.08 -1.78
N ILE A 34 4.16 -34.96 -1.84
CA ILE A 34 2.75 -34.91 -1.38
C ILE A 34 1.88 -35.92 -2.15
N LYS A 35 2.05 -36.04 -3.46
CA LYS A 35 1.29 -37.02 -4.25
C LYS A 35 1.61 -38.46 -3.86
N ALA A 36 2.89 -38.77 -3.63
CA ALA A 36 3.32 -40.10 -3.25
C ALA A 36 2.75 -40.48 -1.87
N LEU A 37 2.78 -39.57 -0.90
CA LEU A 37 2.14 -39.76 0.42
C LEU A 37 0.63 -39.95 0.29
N ALA A 38 -0.04 -39.06 -0.46
CA ALA A 38 -1.48 -39.14 -0.66
C ALA A 38 -1.90 -40.43 -1.38
N SER A 39 -1.05 -41.01 -2.24
CA SER A 39 -1.38 -42.28 -2.93
C SER A 39 -1.48 -43.47 -1.98
N VAL A 40 -0.78 -43.44 -0.84
CA VAL A 40 -0.83 -44.49 0.17
C VAL A 40 -1.97 -44.26 1.16
N GLU A 41 -2.18 -43.01 1.58
CA GLU A 41 -3.26 -42.67 2.51
C GLU A 41 -4.65 -42.85 1.90
N ASN A 42 -4.83 -42.49 0.62
CA ASN A 42 -6.10 -42.74 -0.07
C ASN A 42 -6.40 -44.24 -0.25
N VAL A 43 -5.36 -45.09 -0.34
CA VAL A 43 -5.52 -46.55 -0.40
C VAL A 43 -5.86 -47.11 0.99
N ALA A 44 -5.29 -46.56 2.07
CA ALA A 44 -5.64 -46.94 3.44
C ALA A 44 -7.08 -46.56 3.83
N LEU A 45 -7.62 -45.49 3.24
CA LEU A 45 -9.00 -45.02 3.44
C LEU A 45 -10.07 -45.79 2.63
N ASP A 46 -9.67 -46.64 1.68
CA ASP A 46 -10.58 -47.42 0.84
C ASP A 46 -10.96 -48.79 1.45
N VAL A 47 -10.46 -49.10 2.65
CA VAL A 47 -10.80 -50.33 3.37
C VAL A 47 -12.04 -50.11 4.24
N GLY A 48 -13.21 -50.09 3.58
CA GLY A 48 -14.49 -50.41 4.19
C GLY A 48 -15.05 -49.43 5.21
N THR A 49 -15.52 -48.25 4.77
CA THR A 49 -16.83 -47.63 5.12
C THR A 49 -16.86 -46.14 4.76
N GLY A 50 -17.81 -45.77 3.89
CA GLY A 50 -18.36 -44.43 3.64
C GLY A 50 -17.54 -43.17 3.99
N LYS A 51 -17.05 -42.50 2.93
CA LYS A 51 -16.83 -41.04 2.79
C LYS A 51 -16.79 -40.20 4.08
N SER A 52 -15.61 -39.80 4.52
CA SER A 52 -15.43 -38.63 5.38
C SER A 52 -14.60 -37.56 4.66
N GLY A 53 -15.28 -36.53 4.13
CA GLY A 53 -14.61 -35.31 3.71
C GLY A 53 -14.21 -34.51 4.95
N PHE A 54 -12.92 -34.29 5.17
CA PHE A 54 -12.46 -33.52 6.31
C PHE A 54 -12.21 -32.05 5.95
N GLY A 55 -13.09 -31.19 6.49
CA GLY A 55 -12.94 -29.75 6.55
C GLY A 55 -12.22 -29.29 7.83
N GLU A 56 -12.06 -27.98 7.94
CA GLU A 56 -11.21 -27.14 8.83
C GLU A 56 -11.33 -27.33 10.37
N ARG A 57 -11.92 -28.43 10.88
CA ARG A 57 -12.18 -28.66 12.31
C ARG A 57 -11.90 -30.10 12.78
N VAL A 58 -10.68 -30.59 12.63
CA VAL A 58 -10.25 -31.81 13.35
C VAL A 58 -8.96 -31.51 14.10
N THR A 59 -9.05 -31.46 15.44
CA THR A 59 -7.96 -31.24 16.39
C THR A 59 -7.70 -32.48 17.26
N SER A 60 -7.99 -33.67 16.77
CA SER A 60 -7.85 -34.90 17.55
C SER A 60 -6.71 -35.77 17.02
N LEU A 61 -5.63 -35.86 17.82
CA LEU A 61 -4.53 -36.82 17.69
C LEU A 61 -5.01 -38.24 18.05
N SER A 62 -5.92 -38.81 17.26
CA SER A 62 -6.21 -40.25 17.33
C SER A 62 -5.43 -40.95 16.23
N THR A 63 -4.47 -41.78 16.64
CA THR A 63 -3.57 -42.60 15.83
C THR A 63 -4.34 -43.40 14.77
N ILE A 64 -4.23 -42.99 13.52
CA ILE A 64 -4.62 -43.78 12.34
C ILE A 64 -3.64 -44.96 12.28
N PRO A 65 -4.09 -46.22 12.04
CA PRO A 65 -3.19 -47.36 11.94
C PRO A 65 -2.18 -47.15 10.79
N ASN A 66 -0.91 -47.47 11.05
CA ASN A 66 0.18 -47.36 10.07
C ASN A 66 -0.21 -48.07 8.76
N PRO A 67 -0.17 -47.39 7.60
CA PRO A 67 -0.44 -48.03 6.32
C PRO A 67 0.60 -49.14 6.05
N THR A 68 0.13 -50.30 5.60
CA THR A 68 0.96 -51.50 5.35
C THR A 68 1.90 -51.33 4.15
N THR A 69 1.65 -50.32 3.32
CA THR A 69 2.46 -49.96 2.15
C THR A 69 3.15 -48.63 2.44
N GLN A 70 4.47 -48.57 2.31
CA GLN A 70 5.22 -47.32 2.46
C GLN A 70 5.15 -46.52 1.15
N ALA A 71 4.96 -45.20 1.26
CA ALA A 71 4.97 -44.32 0.09
C ALA A 71 6.37 -44.27 -0.49
N LYS A 72 6.51 -44.32 -1.82
CA LYS A 72 7.81 -44.30 -2.49
C LYS A 72 8.00 -43.03 -3.31
N TYR A 73 9.15 -42.40 -3.15
CA TYR A 73 9.60 -41.28 -3.98
C TYR A 73 11.05 -41.48 -4.38
N LYS A 74 11.34 -41.37 -5.68
CA LYS A 74 12.66 -41.68 -6.27
C LYS A 74 13.23 -43.04 -5.82
N GLY A 75 12.36 -44.05 -5.68
CA GLY A 75 12.74 -45.42 -5.29
C GLY A 75 13.03 -45.63 -3.81
N LYS A 76 12.93 -44.60 -2.97
CA LYS A 76 13.07 -44.69 -1.51
C LYS A 76 11.71 -44.62 -0.83
N ASP A 77 11.57 -45.35 0.27
CA ASP A 77 10.42 -45.21 1.15
C ASP A 77 10.48 -43.83 1.83
N ILE A 78 9.35 -43.14 1.82
CA ILE A 78 9.21 -41.78 2.37
C ILE A 78 8.04 -41.72 3.34
N THR A 79 8.18 -40.83 4.30
CA THR A 79 7.22 -40.51 5.35
C THR A 79 6.83 -39.03 5.29
N GLU A 80 5.82 -38.64 6.05
CA GLU A 80 5.48 -37.21 6.19
C GLU A 80 6.62 -36.41 6.86
N ALA A 81 7.44 -37.06 7.70
CA ALA A 81 8.64 -36.44 8.26
C ALA A 81 9.64 -36.02 7.17
N ASP A 82 9.82 -36.83 6.12
CA ASP A 82 10.70 -36.50 5.00
C ASP A 82 10.19 -35.29 4.20
N PHE A 83 8.86 -35.10 4.09
CA PHE A 83 8.28 -33.88 3.53
C PHE A 83 8.67 -32.66 4.35
N PHE A 84 8.56 -32.72 5.68
CA PHE A 84 8.93 -31.61 6.55
C PHE A 84 10.44 -31.33 6.52
N THR A 85 11.28 -32.37 6.49
CA THR A 85 12.74 -32.21 6.32
C THR A 85 13.07 -31.51 5.00
N GLU A 86 12.44 -31.91 3.89
CA GLU A 86 12.65 -31.27 2.60
C GLU A 86 12.12 -29.82 2.59
N LEU A 87 10.94 -29.57 3.18
CA LEU A 87 10.37 -28.24 3.30
C LEU A 87 11.28 -27.29 4.08
N GLU A 88 11.86 -27.76 5.19
CA GLU A 88 12.82 -26.99 5.98
C GLU A 88 14.14 -26.77 5.23
N ALA A 89 14.64 -27.78 4.51
CA ALA A 89 15.83 -27.64 3.67
C ALA A 89 15.63 -26.58 2.56
N GLN A 90 14.48 -26.58 1.89
CA GLN A 90 14.13 -25.57 0.89
C GLN A 90 13.99 -24.17 1.53
N MET A 91 13.42 -24.06 2.73
CA MET A 91 13.30 -22.80 3.45
C MET A 91 14.67 -22.23 3.85
N ALA A 92 15.57 -23.09 4.34
CA ALA A 92 16.95 -22.73 4.68
C ALA A 92 17.77 -22.31 3.45
N LYS A 93 17.57 -22.99 2.32
CA LYS A 93 18.20 -22.63 1.03
C LYS A 93 17.81 -21.21 0.61
N VAL A 94 16.51 -20.91 0.62
CA VAL A 94 15.99 -19.59 0.25
C VAL A 94 16.48 -18.51 1.20
N ASP A 95 16.49 -18.77 2.52
CA ASP A 95 17.01 -17.83 3.53
C ASP A 95 18.49 -17.52 3.30
N LYS A 96 19.33 -18.56 3.16
CA LYS A 96 20.77 -18.42 2.93
C LYS A 96 21.07 -17.58 1.69
N PHE A 97 20.46 -17.93 0.55
CA PHE A 97 20.69 -17.22 -0.70
C PHE A 97 20.22 -15.76 -0.63
N THR A 98 19.03 -15.52 -0.06
CA THR A 98 18.50 -14.16 0.09
C THR A 98 19.40 -13.31 0.99
N HIS A 99 19.93 -13.89 2.07
CA HIS A 99 20.87 -13.22 2.95
C HIS A 99 22.17 -12.85 2.25
N GLU A 100 22.77 -13.77 1.50
CA GLU A 100 24.00 -13.50 0.72
C GLU A 100 23.79 -12.36 -0.29
N GLN A 101 22.68 -12.38 -1.03
CA GLN A 101 22.35 -11.34 -1.99
C GLN A 101 22.11 -9.97 -1.32
N LEU A 102 21.48 -9.95 -0.15
CA LEU A 102 21.23 -8.72 0.61
C LEU A 102 22.50 -8.13 1.21
N THR A 103 23.39 -8.96 1.73
CA THR A 103 24.68 -8.50 2.25
C THR A 103 25.51 -7.90 1.12
N SER A 104 25.54 -8.55 -0.04
CA SER A 104 26.18 -8.00 -1.24
C SER A 104 25.53 -6.70 -1.72
N LEU A 105 24.19 -6.59 -1.68
CA LEU A 105 23.48 -5.37 -2.05
C LEU A 105 23.81 -4.22 -1.09
N LYS A 106 23.78 -4.46 0.22
CA LYS A 106 24.11 -3.44 1.24
C LYS A 106 25.52 -2.92 1.04
N ALA A 107 26.51 -3.80 0.85
CA ALA A 107 27.88 -3.38 0.55
C ALA A 107 27.98 -2.49 -0.70
N SER A 108 27.23 -2.82 -1.77
CA SER A 108 27.18 -1.98 -2.97
C SER A 108 26.49 -0.62 -2.75
N VAL A 109 25.50 -0.58 -1.85
CA VAL A 109 24.83 0.66 -1.46
C VAL A 109 25.78 1.53 -0.62
N ASP A 110 26.41 0.95 0.39
CA ASP A 110 27.35 1.65 1.29
C ASP A 110 28.54 2.23 0.50
N GLU A 111 29.13 1.45 -0.42
CA GLU A 111 30.19 1.93 -1.33
C GLU A 111 29.73 3.12 -2.18
N LEU A 112 28.48 3.06 -2.66
CA LEU A 112 27.91 4.12 -3.49
C LEU A 112 27.59 5.38 -2.67
N GLU A 113 27.09 5.21 -1.44
CA GLU A 113 26.85 6.30 -0.49
C GLU A 113 28.16 7.03 -0.16
N ASP A 114 29.23 6.28 0.15
CA ASP A 114 30.56 6.84 0.45
C ASP A 114 31.14 7.57 -0.77
N ARG A 115 31.03 6.99 -1.97
CA ARG A 115 31.55 7.57 -3.20
C ARG A 115 30.82 8.86 -3.61
N VAL A 116 29.52 8.94 -3.35
CA VAL A 116 28.70 10.13 -3.61
C VAL A 116 28.79 11.14 -2.46
N GLY A 117 29.28 10.69 -1.30
CA GLY A 117 29.51 11.49 -0.10
C GLY A 117 28.21 11.96 0.53
N ILE A 118 27.15 11.15 0.61
CA ILE A 118 25.86 11.57 1.19
C ILE A 118 26.01 12.07 2.63
N THR A 119 26.97 11.52 3.36
CA THR A 119 27.33 11.89 4.74
C THR A 119 28.10 13.22 4.87
N ASP A 120 28.64 13.75 3.77
CA ASP A 120 29.27 15.08 3.74
C ASP A 120 28.20 16.18 3.73
N SER A 121 28.43 17.25 4.50
CA SER A 121 27.49 18.37 4.67
C SER A 121 26.94 18.93 3.33
N GLU A 122 25.66 19.33 3.35
CA GLU A 122 24.82 19.71 2.20
C GLU A 122 25.42 20.79 1.27
N GLN A 123 26.48 21.49 1.69
CA GLN A 123 27.15 22.52 0.89
C GLN A 123 28.24 22.00 -0.06
N SER A 124 28.60 20.72 0.04
CA SER A 124 29.56 20.11 -0.87
C SER A 124 28.86 19.58 -2.12
N THR A 125 28.92 20.36 -3.20
CA THR A 125 28.65 19.87 -4.56
C THR A 125 29.48 18.60 -4.77
N SER A 126 28.87 17.53 -5.31
CA SER A 126 29.51 16.22 -5.41
C SER A 126 30.95 16.35 -5.92
N ARG A 127 31.94 15.80 -5.21
CA ARG A 127 33.37 15.84 -5.59
C ARG A 127 33.68 15.07 -6.90
N LEU A 128 32.65 14.51 -7.52
CA LEU A 128 32.75 13.70 -8.73
C LEU A 128 32.79 14.59 -9.98
N THR A 129 33.69 14.23 -10.89
CA THR A 129 33.69 14.73 -12.27
C THR A 129 32.38 14.33 -12.96
N GLU A 130 32.01 15.00 -14.06
CA GLU A 130 30.80 14.66 -14.83
C GLU A 130 30.78 13.17 -15.25
N GLN A 131 31.92 12.62 -15.68
CA GLN A 131 32.04 11.18 -15.96
C GLN A 131 31.83 10.31 -14.71
N GLY A 132 32.32 10.75 -13.55
CA GLY A 132 32.09 10.07 -12.27
C GLY A 132 30.62 10.08 -11.85
N LYS A 133 29.89 11.17 -12.12
CA LYS A 133 28.45 11.27 -11.87
C LYS A 133 27.66 10.31 -12.77
N THR A 134 27.93 10.28 -14.07
CA THR A 134 27.27 9.35 -15.00
C THR A 134 27.45 7.90 -14.56
N LYS A 135 28.68 7.52 -14.23
CA LYS A 135 28.98 6.16 -13.71
C LYS A 135 28.26 5.87 -12.40
N ALA A 136 28.16 6.85 -11.49
CA ALA A 136 27.43 6.69 -10.25
C ALA A 136 25.92 6.52 -10.47
N ILE A 137 25.32 7.20 -11.45
CA ILE A 137 23.92 7.02 -11.84
C ILE A 137 23.68 5.61 -12.39
N GLU A 138 24.56 5.13 -13.27
CA GLU A 138 24.48 3.78 -13.82
C GLU A 138 24.63 2.70 -12.73
N ASP A 139 25.58 2.88 -11.81
CA ASP A 139 25.76 2.00 -10.67
C ASP A 139 24.53 2.02 -9.74
N ALA A 140 23.94 3.19 -9.46
CA ALA A 140 22.70 3.32 -8.69
C ALA A 140 21.54 2.55 -9.32
N LYS A 141 21.40 2.68 -10.66
CA LYS A 141 20.40 1.93 -11.43
C LYS A 141 20.64 0.42 -11.32
N ARG A 142 21.88 -0.05 -11.50
CA ARG A 142 22.24 -1.47 -11.36
C ARG A 142 21.93 -2.01 -9.97
N VAL A 143 22.20 -1.23 -8.91
CA VAL A 143 21.88 -1.59 -7.53
C VAL A 143 20.36 -1.72 -7.34
N GLY A 144 19.59 -0.76 -7.87
CA GLY A 144 18.12 -0.82 -7.85
C GLY A 144 17.55 -2.02 -8.63
N ASP A 145 18.07 -2.31 -9.82
CA ASP A 145 17.67 -3.48 -10.61
C ASP A 145 17.98 -4.80 -9.90
N LYS A 146 19.16 -4.91 -9.26
CA LYS A 146 19.51 -6.06 -8.42
C LYS A 146 18.54 -6.20 -7.25
N PHE A 147 18.18 -5.10 -6.59
CA PHE A 147 17.19 -5.11 -5.52
C PHE A 147 15.82 -5.63 -6.00
N LEU A 148 15.32 -5.16 -7.15
CA LEU A 148 14.07 -5.65 -7.73
C LEU A 148 14.09 -7.15 -8.04
N LYS A 149 15.23 -7.68 -8.50
CA LYS A 149 15.41 -9.13 -8.68
C LYS A 149 15.29 -9.85 -7.33
N ILE A 150 15.97 -9.38 -6.28
CA ILE A 150 15.94 -9.99 -4.92
C ILE A 150 14.53 -10.02 -4.36
N GLU A 151 13.80 -8.92 -4.47
CA GLU A 151 12.42 -8.83 -4.00
C GLU A 151 11.49 -9.77 -4.79
N LYS A 152 11.63 -9.83 -6.12
CA LYS A 152 10.90 -10.80 -6.95
C LYS A 152 11.17 -12.24 -6.50
N PHE A 153 12.44 -12.57 -6.22
CA PHE A 153 12.85 -13.87 -5.72
C PHE A 153 12.18 -14.19 -4.37
N ALA A 154 12.23 -13.28 -3.40
CA ALA A 154 11.59 -13.46 -2.10
C ALA A 154 10.07 -13.68 -2.24
N ASN A 155 9.38 -12.80 -2.99
CA ASN A 155 7.92 -12.87 -3.15
C ASN A 155 7.44 -14.17 -3.82
N LEU A 156 8.14 -14.62 -4.87
CA LEU A 156 7.80 -15.88 -5.55
C LEU A 156 8.01 -17.10 -4.64
N ASN A 157 9.10 -17.13 -3.88
CA ASN A 157 9.35 -18.22 -2.92
C ASN A 157 8.32 -18.20 -1.78
N PHE A 158 8.02 -17.04 -1.21
CA PHE A 158 6.98 -16.88 -0.18
C PHE A 158 5.62 -17.42 -0.66
N LEU A 159 5.21 -17.03 -1.87
CA LEU A 159 4.00 -17.54 -2.50
C LEU A 159 4.09 -19.06 -2.75
N GLY A 160 5.26 -19.57 -3.15
CA GLY A 160 5.53 -20.98 -3.32
C GLY A 160 5.28 -21.79 -2.05
N PHE A 161 5.84 -21.36 -0.91
CA PHE A 161 5.60 -21.96 0.40
C PHE A 161 4.11 -21.92 0.79
N HIS A 162 3.43 -20.79 0.59
CA HIS A 162 2.00 -20.70 0.83
C HIS A 162 1.18 -21.70 0.00
N LYS A 163 1.51 -21.83 -1.29
CA LYS A 163 0.79 -22.70 -2.22
C LYS A 163 1.07 -24.18 -1.95
N ILE A 164 2.28 -24.54 -1.55
CA ILE A 164 2.62 -25.95 -1.24
C ILE A 164 1.99 -26.37 0.08
N LEU A 165 2.01 -25.52 1.11
CA LEU A 165 1.32 -25.77 2.38
C LEU A 165 -0.20 -25.89 2.20
N LYS A 166 -0.81 -25.00 1.38
CA LYS A 166 -2.24 -25.14 1.03
C LYS A 166 -2.55 -26.43 0.27
N LYS A 167 -1.59 -26.95 -0.49
CA LYS A 167 -1.74 -28.21 -1.22
C LYS A 167 -1.62 -29.40 -0.26
N HIS A 168 -0.67 -29.37 0.66
CA HIS A 168 -0.48 -30.36 1.72
C HIS A 168 -1.78 -30.58 2.50
N ASP A 169 -2.30 -29.52 3.15
CA ASP A 169 -3.55 -29.56 3.94
C ASP A 169 -4.80 -29.99 3.15
N LYS A 170 -4.74 -29.95 1.81
CA LYS A 170 -5.84 -30.43 0.95
C LYS A 170 -5.75 -31.89 0.57
N GLN A 171 -4.56 -32.48 0.65
CA GLN A 171 -4.28 -33.83 0.12
C GLN A 171 -3.90 -34.82 1.21
N LEU A 172 -3.47 -34.35 2.38
CA LEU A 172 -3.03 -35.15 3.52
C LEU A 172 -3.87 -34.79 4.76
N PRO A 173 -4.08 -35.74 5.69
CA PRO A 173 -5.02 -35.61 6.81
C PRO A 173 -4.52 -34.68 7.92
N ILE A 174 -3.21 -34.51 8.07
CA ILE A 174 -2.62 -33.72 9.15
C ILE A 174 -2.37 -32.28 8.65
N PRO A 175 -3.18 -31.28 9.08
CA PRO A 175 -2.99 -29.91 8.64
C PRO A 175 -1.73 -29.30 9.28
N CYS A 176 -0.83 -28.79 8.46
CA CYS A 176 0.44 -28.21 8.92
C CYS A 176 0.59 -26.73 8.55
N ARG A 177 -0.26 -26.21 7.65
CA ARG A 177 -0.14 -24.85 7.12
C ARG A 177 -0.12 -23.79 8.19
N ARG A 178 -0.99 -23.84 9.21
CA ARG A 178 -1.05 -22.80 10.24
C ARG A 178 0.25 -22.69 11.03
N PHE A 179 0.84 -23.83 11.39
CA PHE A 179 2.11 -23.90 12.10
C PHE A 179 3.25 -23.34 11.25
N TYR A 180 3.41 -23.85 10.02
CA TYR A 180 4.49 -23.42 9.12
C TYR A 180 4.32 -21.99 8.62
N LEU A 181 3.09 -21.48 8.51
CA LEU A 181 2.85 -20.11 8.10
C LEU A 181 3.37 -19.11 9.13
N THR A 182 3.14 -19.36 10.42
CA THR A 182 3.73 -18.57 11.50
C THR A 182 5.25 -18.59 11.44
N ARG A 183 5.85 -19.77 11.20
CA ARG A 183 7.31 -19.91 11.06
C ARG A 183 7.83 -19.17 9.82
N LEU A 184 7.14 -19.27 8.68
CA LEU A 184 7.47 -18.58 7.44
C LEU A 184 7.44 -17.06 7.63
N HIS A 185 6.40 -16.51 8.25
CA HIS A 185 6.32 -15.09 8.58
C HIS A 185 7.41 -14.63 9.55
N ASN A 186 7.98 -15.53 10.35
CA ASN A 186 9.09 -15.25 11.25
C ASN A 186 10.47 -15.33 10.58
N GLN A 187 10.55 -15.77 9.32
CA GLN A 187 11.81 -15.82 8.60
C GLN A 187 12.37 -14.41 8.34
N ARG A 188 13.70 -14.31 8.39
CA ARG A 188 14.42 -13.02 8.27
C ARG A 188 14.17 -12.37 6.91
N TRP A 189 14.19 -13.16 5.85
CA TRP A 189 13.96 -12.72 4.46
C TRP A 189 12.51 -12.29 4.19
N VAL A 190 11.55 -12.64 5.05
CA VAL A 190 10.14 -12.20 4.95
C VAL A 190 9.92 -10.91 5.74
N LYS A 191 10.59 -10.76 6.90
CA LYS A 191 10.43 -9.60 7.80
C LYS A 191 11.26 -8.38 7.39
N HIS A 192 12.22 -8.52 6.49
CA HIS A 192 13.11 -7.41 6.17
C HIS A 192 12.35 -6.26 5.49
N ASP A 193 12.37 -5.10 6.14
CA ASP A 193 11.92 -3.85 5.54
C ASP A 193 13.05 -3.27 4.68
N TYR A 194 12.82 -3.29 3.37
CA TYR A 194 13.76 -2.77 2.38
C TYR A 194 13.56 -1.30 2.05
N SER A 195 12.62 -0.62 2.71
CA SER A 195 12.30 0.79 2.45
C SER A 195 13.52 1.71 2.58
N LYS A 196 14.48 1.36 3.45
CA LYS A 196 15.74 2.10 3.61
C LYS A 196 16.57 2.16 2.33
N VAL A 197 16.63 1.07 1.56
CA VAL A 197 17.38 1.02 0.29
C VAL A 197 16.80 2.03 -0.69
N PHE A 198 15.48 2.14 -0.77
CA PHE A 198 14.82 3.13 -1.62
C PHE A 198 15.06 4.56 -1.18
N VAL A 199 15.06 4.83 0.14
CA VAL A 199 15.38 6.17 0.69
C VAL A 199 16.82 6.55 0.35
N THR A 200 17.78 5.66 0.58
CA THR A 200 19.19 5.86 0.22
C THR A 200 19.35 6.11 -1.28
N LEU A 201 18.81 5.25 -2.15
CA LEU A 201 18.89 5.43 -3.60
C LEU A 201 18.28 6.76 -4.05
N SER A 202 17.16 7.16 -3.44
CA SER A 202 16.55 8.46 -3.66
C SER A 202 17.49 9.61 -3.31
N LEU A 203 18.18 9.55 -2.16
CA LEU A 203 19.16 10.56 -1.74
C LEU A 203 20.37 10.60 -2.68
N ILE A 204 20.86 9.44 -3.12
CA ILE A 204 21.95 9.32 -4.12
C ILE A 204 21.55 10.06 -5.40
N HIS A 205 20.38 9.73 -5.95
CA HIS A 205 19.89 10.38 -7.17
C HIS A 205 19.67 11.88 -6.98
N ALA A 206 19.15 12.32 -5.83
CA ALA A 206 18.97 13.74 -5.53
C ALA A 206 20.30 14.50 -5.52
N LYS A 207 21.31 13.96 -4.84
CA LYS A 207 22.65 14.57 -4.74
C LYS A 207 23.35 14.59 -6.10
N LEU A 208 23.22 13.52 -6.91
CA LEU A 208 23.80 13.45 -8.25
C LEU A 208 23.16 14.44 -9.24
N ARG A 209 21.85 14.68 -9.13
CA ARG A 209 21.15 15.72 -9.92
C ARG A 209 21.46 17.14 -9.44
N GLY A 210 21.93 17.30 -8.21
CA GLY A 210 22.13 18.61 -7.60
C GLY A 210 20.82 19.26 -7.16
N ASP A 211 19.84 18.46 -6.75
CA ASP A 211 18.56 18.93 -6.19
C ASP A 211 18.86 19.81 -4.96
N LYS A 212 18.63 21.12 -5.04
CA LYS A 212 18.94 22.06 -3.94
C LYS A 212 17.80 22.07 -2.91
N SER A 213 18.13 21.90 -1.64
CA SER A 213 17.28 22.24 -0.48
C SER A 213 17.26 23.76 -0.21
N GLY A 214 17.13 24.60 -1.25
CA GLY A 214 17.23 26.06 -1.16
C GLY A 214 15.88 26.76 -0.97
N ALA A 215 15.82 27.77 -0.10
CA ALA A 215 14.63 28.54 0.30
C ALA A 215 13.61 28.84 -0.81
N ASN A 216 12.31 28.83 -0.44
CA ASN A 216 11.16 29.23 -1.28
C ASN A 216 11.51 30.43 -2.16
N LEU A 217 11.90 30.17 -3.41
CA LEU A 217 11.85 31.18 -4.44
C LEU A 217 10.35 31.36 -4.70
N ASN A 218 9.79 32.42 -4.11
CA ASN A 218 8.51 32.99 -4.50
C ASN A 218 8.61 33.39 -5.98
N THR A 219 8.52 32.39 -6.85
CA THR A 219 8.31 32.59 -8.28
C THR A 219 6.87 33.05 -8.39
N GLY A 220 6.71 34.33 -8.73
CA GLY A 220 5.42 34.98 -8.90
C GLY A 220 4.50 34.14 -9.78
N ALA A 221 3.19 34.31 -9.57
CA ALA A 221 2.14 33.57 -10.26
C ALA A 221 2.33 33.63 -11.79
N GLN A 222 3.01 32.62 -12.34
CA GLN A 222 2.97 32.32 -13.77
C GLN A 222 1.75 31.42 -14.01
N ASN A 223 1.10 31.60 -15.16
CA ASN A 223 -0.06 30.81 -15.56
C ASN A 223 0.39 29.38 -15.87
N PHE A 224 0.39 28.51 -14.85
CA PHE A 224 0.67 27.09 -15.00
C PHE A 224 -0.64 26.33 -15.23
N VAL A 225 -0.66 25.45 -16.22
CA VAL A 225 -1.72 24.46 -16.42
C VAL A 225 -1.47 23.30 -15.46
N ARG A 226 -2.41 23.12 -14.51
CA ARG A 226 -2.35 22.05 -13.52
C ARG A 226 -3.18 20.85 -13.98
N SER A 227 -2.55 19.69 -14.04
CA SER A 227 -3.25 18.43 -14.29
C SER A 227 -2.98 17.42 -13.17
N THR A 228 -3.95 16.55 -12.90
CA THR A 228 -3.83 15.48 -11.91
C THR A 228 -4.47 14.22 -12.46
N THR A 229 -3.67 13.19 -12.62
CA THR A 229 -4.11 11.89 -13.14
C THR A 229 -3.83 10.80 -12.13
N LYS A 230 -4.76 9.84 -12.03
CA LYS A 230 -4.65 8.70 -11.12
C LYS A 230 -4.54 7.42 -11.92
N TYR A 231 -3.74 6.50 -11.40
CA TYR A 231 -3.49 5.20 -12.00
C TYR A 231 -3.57 4.12 -10.92
N TRP A 232 -4.00 2.93 -11.33
CA TRP A 232 -3.83 1.71 -10.54
C TRP A 232 -2.49 1.06 -10.89
N VAL A 233 -1.81 0.54 -9.88
CA VAL A 233 -0.56 -0.20 -10.01
C VAL A 233 -0.76 -1.57 -9.38
N ARG A 234 -0.50 -2.64 -10.13
CA ARG A 234 -0.59 -4.00 -9.60
C ARG A 234 0.41 -4.18 -8.47
N THR A 235 0.05 -4.97 -7.46
CA THR A 235 0.93 -5.20 -6.29
C THR A 235 2.34 -5.67 -6.68
N GLU A 236 2.43 -6.49 -7.73
CA GLU A 236 3.69 -7.04 -8.25
C GLU A 236 4.59 -6.03 -8.97
N ASP A 237 4.05 -4.86 -9.34
CA ASP A 237 4.75 -3.80 -10.06
C ASP A 237 5.06 -2.56 -9.20
N ILE A 238 4.59 -2.54 -7.94
CA ILE A 238 4.79 -1.42 -7.01
C ILE A 238 6.26 -1.03 -6.94
N SER A 239 7.15 -1.99 -6.69
CA SER A 239 8.57 -1.71 -6.49
C SER A 239 9.27 -1.29 -7.78
N ARG A 240 8.84 -1.80 -8.94
CA ARG A 240 9.32 -1.33 -10.26
C ARG A 240 8.94 0.14 -10.46
N VAL A 241 7.69 0.50 -10.17
CA VAL A 241 7.22 1.89 -10.28
C VAL A 241 7.96 2.80 -9.30
N LYS A 242 8.17 2.38 -8.04
CA LYS A 242 9.01 3.11 -7.08
C LYS A 242 10.42 3.34 -7.64
N HIS A 243 11.03 2.30 -8.20
CA HIS A 243 12.39 2.38 -8.75
C HIS A 243 12.49 3.28 -9.99
N ILE A 244 11.48 3.32 -10.86
CA ILE A 244 11.45 4.25 -11.99
C ILE A 244 11.31 5.69 -11.47
N VAL A 245 10.36 5.95 -10.56
CA VAL A 245 10.09 7.30 -10.08
C VAL A 245 11.28 7.89 -9.30
N LEU A 246 11.97 7.10 -8.47
CA LEU A 246 13.10 7.60 -7.67
C LEU A 246 14.31 8.07 -8.49
N GLN A 247 14.44 7.58 -9.73
CA GLN A 247 15.50 8.02 -10.65
C GLN A 247 15.29 9.47 -11.09
N HIS A 248 14.07 10.00 -10.98
CA HIS A 248 13.69 11.33 -11.42
C HIS A 248 13.25 12.25 -10.28
N LEU A 249 12.61 11.72 -9.24
CA LEU A 249 12.07 12.50 -8.13
C LEU A 249 12.48 11.87 -6.79
N PRO A 250 13.05 12.65 -5.85
CA PRO A 250 13.39 12.11 -4.55
C PRO A 250 12.13 11.89 -3.71
N VAL A 251 12.20 10.91 -2.81
CA VAL A 251 11.22 10.70 -1.75
C VAL A 251 11.20 11.95 -0.87
N PHE A 252 10.05 12.60 -0.83
CA PHE A 252 9.83 13.81 -0.05
C PHE A 252 9.41 13.43 1.38
N GLN A 253 10.29 13.73 2.34
CA GLN A 253 10.02 13.57 3.76
C GLN A 253 10.03 14.95 4.43
N HIS A 254 8.90 15.36 5.00
CA HIS A 254 8.80 16.65 5.68
C HIS A 254 9.69 16.72 6.93
N ASN A 255 9.91 15.59 7.60
CA ASN A 255 10.82 15.45 8.74
C ASN A 255 11.74 14.24 8.47
N LEU A 256 12.90 14.51 7.89
CA LEU A 256 13.99 13.54 7.71
C LEU A 256 14.34 12.95 9.09
N GLY A 257 13.99 11.69 9.34
CA GLY A 257 14.29 10.98 10.60
C GLY A 257 13.08 10.62 11.48
N ALA A 258 11.87 11.11 11.20
CA ALA A 258 10.68 10.78 11.99
C ALA A 258 9.91 9.54 11.51
N LEU A 259 10.18 9.06 10.29
CA LEU A 259 9.51 7.91 9.71
C LEU A 259 10.42 6.67 9.75
N PRO A 260 9.87 5.49 10.09
CA PRO A 260 10.65 4.24 10.13
C PRO A 260 11.06 3.73 8.73
N GLY A 261 10.48 4.28 7.65
CA GLY A 261 10.72 3.86 6.26
C GLY A 261 10.45 4.98 5.24
N ASP A 262 10.14 4.59 4.01
CA ASP A 262 9.90 5.51 2.88
C ASP A 262 8.48 6.09 2.85
N SER A 263 7.55 5.47 3.58
CA SER A 263 6.13 5.77 3.54
C SER A 263 5.58 6.30 4.86
N GLN A 264 4.53 7.11 4.74
CA GLN A 264 3.77 7.63 5.85
C GLN A 264 2.42 6.93 5.93
N PHE A 265 2.11 6.32 7.08
CA PHE A 265 0.79 5.73 7.30
C PHE A 265 -0.26 6.82 7.45
N CYS A 266 -1.24 6.79 6.56
CA CYS A 266 -2.28 7.79 6.42
C CYS A 266 -3.63 7.20 6.80
N ASN A 267 -4.34 7.88 7.69
CA ASN A 267 -5.73 7.57 8.00
C ASN A 267 -6.62 8.73 7.57
N SER A 268 -7.80 8.47 7.03
CA SER A 268 -8.78 9.51 6.74
C SER A 268 -10.19 8.98 6.93
N VAL A 269 -10.91 9.55 7.90
CA VAL A 269 -12.32 9.28 8.16
C VAL A 269 -13.14 10.27 7.35
N TYR A 270 -13.96 9.77 6.44
CA TYR A 270 -14.89 10.57 5.64
C TYR A 270 -16.23 10.67 6.36
N PHE A 271 -16.83 11.85 6.24
CA PHE A 271 -18.12 12.17 6.83
C PHE A 271 -19.18 12.21 5.74
N ASP A 272 -20.34 11.63 6.03
CA ASP A 272 -21.54 11.72 5.19
C ASP A 272 -22.79 11.57 6.07
N ASN A 273 -23.98 11.76 5.51
CA ASN A 273 -25.24 11.49 6.19
C ASN A 273 -25.79 10.10 5.86
N THR A 274 -26.93 9.75 6.47
CA THR A 274 -27.62 8.46 6.25
C THR A 274 -28.05 8.24 4.80
N GLN A 275 -28.26 9.32 4.04
CA GLN A 275 -28.65 9.28 2.63
C GLN A 275 -27.45 9.30 1.68
N LEU A 276 -26.22 9.32 2.20
CA LEU A 276 -24.99 9.38 1.40
C LEU A 276 -24.98 10.57 0.41
N GLU A 277 -25.50 11.72 0.85
CA GLU A 277 -25.64 12.91 0.01
C GLU A 277 -24.29 13.40 -0.55
N LEU A 278 -23.24 13.39 0.28
CA LEU A 278 -21.92 13.83 -0.19
C LEU A 278 -21.32 12.81 -1.16
N TYR A 279 -21.49 11.51 -0.92
CA TYR A 279 -21.12 10.46 -1.86
C TYR A 279 -21.79 10.66 -3.22
N HIS A 280 -23.11 10.85 -3.26
CA HIS A 280 -23.87 11.03 -4.50
C HIS A 280 -23.42 12.29 -5.25
N GLY A 281 -23.34 13.44 -4.57
CA GLY A 281 -22.84 14.67 -5.20
C GLY A 281 -21.42 14.52 -5.75
N ARG A 282 -20.54 13.78 -5.05
CA ARG A 282 -19.16 13.53 -5.52
C ARG A 282 -19.09 12.52 -6.66
N LEU A 283 -20.01 11.56 -6.74
CA LEU A 283 -20.13 10.59 -7.82
C LEU A 283 -20.61 11.26 -9.11
N ASP A 284 -21.70 12.03 -9.00
CA ASP A 284 -22.31 12.77 -10.10
C ASP A 284 -21.46 13.98 -10.53
N LYS A 285 -20.54 14.40 -9.66
CA LYS A 285 -19.72 15.62 -9.81
C LYS A 285 -20.58 16.87 -9.94
N SER A 286 -21.65 16.93 -9.16
CA SER A 286 -22.50 18.12 -9.09
C SER A 286 -21.66 19.36 -8.77
N PRO A 287 -22.01 20.54 -9.31
CA PRO A 287 -21.36 21.79 -8.95
C PRO A 287 -21.29 21.96 -7.44
N ASP A 288 -20.13 22.40 -6.94
CA ASP A 288 -19.84 22.60 -5.51
C ASP A 288 -19.94 21.35 -4.63
N ALA A 289 -19.97 20.14 -5.22
CA ALA A 289 -20.01 18.90 -4.45
C ALA A 289 -18.80 18.76 -3.52
N ILE A 290 -19.06 18.67 -2.22
CA ILE A 290 -18.03 18.61 -1.18
C ILE A 290 -17.68 17.18 -0.75
N ALA A 291 -16.46 17.01 -0.26
CA ALA A 291 -16.07 15.85 0.53
C ALA A 291 -15.35 16.35 1.79
N ILE A 292 -15.86 15.97 2.96
CA ILE A 292 -15.27 16.30 4.27
C ILE A 292 -14.59 15.06 4.83
N ARG A 293 -13.38 15.22 5.34
CA ARG A 293 -12.65 14.13 5.99
C ARG A 293 -11.70 14.63 7.07
N PHE A 294 -11.59 13.86 8.13
CA PHE A 294 -10.63 14.11 9.21
C PHE A 294 -9.47 13.14 9.04
N ARG A 295 -8.26 13.68 8.94
CA ARG A 295 -7.05 12.95 8.58
C ARG A 295 -6.00 13.06 9.68
N TRP A 296 -5.31 11.97 9.95
CA TRP A 296 -4.10 12.00 10.77
C TRP A 296 -3.02 11.11 10.16
N TYR A 297 -1.79 11.36 10.60
CA TYR A 297 -0.61 10.61 10.20
C TYR A 297 -0.01 9.97 11.45
N ALA A 298 -0.26 8.69 11.66
CA ALA A 298 0.38 7.88 12.71
C ALA A 298 -0.15 6.45 12.63
N THR A 299 0.67 5.50 13.07
CA THR A 299 0.27 4.13 13.39
C THR A 299 -0.44 4.04 14.75
N ALA A 300 -0.19 5.00 15.65
CA ALA A 300 -0.82 5.13 16.96
C ALA A 300 -1.98 6.14 16.95
N ASP A 301 -2.58 6.35 18.12
CA ASP A 301 -3.66 7.32 18.31
C ASP A 301 -3.25 8.73 17.84
N PRO A 302 -4.17 9.47 17.19
CA PRO A 302 -3.87 10.80 16.69
C PRO A 302 -3.55 11.76 17.84
N LYS A 303 -2.57 12.64 17.62
CA LYS A 303 -2.41 13.86 18.44
C LYS A 303 -2.93 15.08 17.71
N LEU A 304 -2.58 15.20 16.43
CA LEU A 304 -2.97 16.28 15.54
C LEU A 304 -3.85 15.74 14.41
N VAL A 305 -5.01 16.35 14.23
CA VAL A 305 -6.02 15.99 13.22
C VAL A 305 -6.16 17.11 12.22
N PHE A 306 -6.05 16.78 10.94
CA PHE A 306 -6.31 17.67 9.81
C PHE A 306 -7.76 17.53 9.39
N VAL A 307 -8.55 18.57 9.63
CA VAL A 307 -9.93 18.68 9.13
C VAL A 307 -9.85 19.22 7.71
N GLU A 308 -10.16 18.38 6.72
CA GLU A 308 -10.02 18.71 5.30
C GLU A 308 -11.38 18.74 4.59
N ARG A 309 -11.59 19.77 3.76
CA ARG A 309 -12.70 19.83 2.79
C ARG A 309 -12.16 19.90 1.37
N LYS A 310 -12.78 19.14 0.48
CA LYS A 310 -12.58 19.26 -0.97
C LYS A 310 -13.87 19.71 -1.63
N THR A 311 -13.83 20.78 -2.39
CA THR A 311 -14.97 21.28 -3.17
C THR A 311 -14.71 20.97 -4.65
N HIS A 312 -15.66 20.32 -5.32
CA HIS A 312 -15.63 20.12 -6.75
C HIS A 312 -16.07 21.41 -7.45
N HIS A 313 -15.29 21.84 -8.42
CA HIS A 313 -15.71 22.83 -9.40
C HIS A 313 -15.53 22.23 -10.79
N ASP A 314 -16.47 22.53 -11.67
CA ASP A 314 -16.46 22.02 -13.02
C ASP A 314 -15.44 22.74 -13.88
N SER A 315 -14.67 21.96 -14.65
CA SER A 315 -13.59 22.52 -15.46
C SER A 315 -14.06 23.48 -16.56
N TRP A 316 -15.35 23.44 -16.94
CA TRP A 316 -15.90 24.36 -17.94
C TRP A 316 -16.18 25.77 -17.39
N THR A 317 -16.37 25.92 -16.06
CA THR A 317 -16.56 27.25 -15.44
C THR A 317 -15.25 28.02 -15.31
N GLY A 318 -14.11 27.36 -15.57
CA GLY A 318 -12.77 27.91 -15.34
C GLY A 318 -12.29 27.79 -13.89
N ASP A 319 -13.16 27.35 -12.98
CA ASP A 319 -12.82 27.20 -11.57
C ASP A 319 -12.11 25.87 -11.29
N VAL A 320 -11.09 25.92 -10.44
CA VAL A 320 -10.30 24.75 -10.06
C VAL A 320 -10.85 24.19 -8.76
N SER A 321 -11.11 22.87 -8.72
CA SER A 321 -11.48 22.17 -7.50
C SER A 321 -10.53 22.52 -6.33
N VAL A 322 -11.09 23.03 -5.24
CA VAL A 322 -10.32 23.55 -4.10
C VAL A 322 -10.16 22.50 -3.02
N LYS A 323 -8.97 22.45 -2.38
CA LYS A 323 -8.72 21.67 -1.17
C LYS A 323 -8.27 22.60 -0.06
N GLU A 324 -9.01 22.61 1.03
CA GLU A 324 -8.75 23.46 2.19
C GLU A 324 -8.67 22.61 3.45
N ARG A 325 -7.95 23.09 4.47
CA ARG A 325 -7.84 22.40 5.75
C ARG A 325 -7.47 23.32 6.90
N PHE A 326 -7.86 22.94 8.10
CA PHE A 326 -7.32 23.43 9.36
C PHE A 326 -6.93 22.26 10.27
N THR A 327 -6.31 22.54 11.41
CA THR A 327 -5.86 21.50 12.36
C THR A 327 -6.54 21.64 13.71
N LEU A 328 -6.86 20.51 14.32
CA LEU A 328 -7.34 20.37 15.70
C LEU A 328 -6.45 19.40 16.45
N ASP A 329 -6.32 19.58 17.76
CA ASP A 329 -5.83 18.52 18.62
C ASP A 329 -6.91 17.42 18.73
N GLU A 330 -6.50 16.16 18.92
CA GLU A 330 -7.42 15.03 18.95
C GLU A 330 -8.53 15.19 20.00
N SER A 331 -8.18 15.70 21.18
CA SER A 331 -9.11 15.96 22.29
C SER A 331 -10.17 17.02 21.96
N GLN A 332 -9.95 17.83 20.93
CA GLN A 332 -10.85 18.90 20.49
C GLN A 332 -11.84 18.44 19.42
N VAL A 333 -11.60 17.29 18.81
CA VAL A 333 -12.40 16.83 17.66
C VAL A 333 -13.84 16.54 18.06
N MET A 334 -14.06 15.80 19.15
CA MET A 334 -15.42 15.53 19.64
C MET A 334 -16.14 16.79 20.11
N PRO A 335 -15.52 17.67 20.94
CA PRO A 335 -16.09 18.97 21.27
C PRO A 335 -16.44 19.83 20.03
N PHE A 336 -15.61 19.81 18.98
CA PHE A 336 -15.90 20.50 17.73
C PHE A 336 -17.14 19.91 17.03
N LEU A 337 -17.24 18.59 16.91
CA LEU A 337 -18.39 17.92 16.30
C LEU A 337 -19.69 18.15 17.07
N ARG A 338 -19.62 18.40 18.39
CA ARG A 338 -20.78 18.73 19.24
C ARG A 338 -21.11 20.22 19.33
N GLY A 339 -20.28 21.09 18.74
CA GLY A 339 -20.43 22.55 18.84
C GLY A 339 -19.97 23.16 20.15
N GLU A 340 -19.31 22.39 21.02
CA GLU A 340 -18.78 22.85 22.31
C GLU A 340 -17.46 23.61 22.15
N PHE A 341 -16.66 23.27 21.13
CA PHE A 341 -15.43 23.97 20.80
C PHE A 341 -15.69 25.00 19.70
N THR A 342 -15.68 26.27 20.07
CA THR A 342 -16.09 27.37 19.18
C THR A 342 -14.93 27.98 18.41
N ILE A 343 -15.25 28.87 17.47
CA ILE A 343 -14.23 29.58 16.69
C ILE A 343 -13.41 30.53 17.58
N GLU A 344 -14.01 31.09 18.63
CA GLU A 344 -13.32 31.94 19.61
C GLU A 344 -12.22 31.16 20.33
N ASN A 345 -12.49 29.91 20.72
CA ASN A 345 -11.48 29.02 21.29
C ASN A 345 -10.33 28.82 20.31
N LYS A 346 -10.64 28.55 19.03
CA LYS A 346 -9.61 28.29 18.01
C LYS A 346 -8.76 29.53 17.71
N LEU A 347 -9.39 30.70 17.63
CA LEU A 347 -8.70 31.96 17.41
C LEU A 347 -7.80 32.34 18.59
N ALA A 348 -8.22 32.05 19.83
CA ALA A 348 -7.37 32.25 21.00
C ALA A 348 -6.08 31.40 20.93
N GLU A 349 -6.16 30.15 20.46
CA GLU A 349 -4.98 29.31 20.23
C GLU A 349 -4.07 29.86 19.12
N MET A 350 -4.66 30.26 17.99
CA MET A 350 -3.89 30.81 16.88
C MET A 350 -3.18 32.11 17.24
N LYS A 351 -3.82 32.97 18.05
CA LYS A 351 -3.19 34.18 18.61
C LYS A 351 -2.02 33.84 19.52
N LYS A 352 -2.19 32.87 20.43
CA LYS A 352 -1.09 32.38 21.30
C LYS A 352 0.07 31.80 20.48
N ALA A 353 -0.23 31.15 19.36
CA ALA A 353 0.76 30.59 18.44
C ALA A 353 1.37 31.62 17.46
N GLY A 354 0.99 32.90 17.55
CA GLY A 354 1.56 33.98 16.72
C GLY A 354 1.23 33.88 15.22
N LYS A 355 0.06 33.33 14.85
CA LYS A 355 -0.37 33.24 13.44
C LYS A 355 -0.86 34.58 12.89
N SER A 356 -0.75 34.77 11.57
CA SER A 356 -1.14 36.03 10.91
C SER A 356 -2.65 36.27 10.92
N GLU A 357 -3.08 37.54 10.83
CA GLU A 357 -4.51 37.88 10.73
C GLU A 357 -5.19 37.29 9.49
N ALA A 358 -4.47 37.21 8.37
CA ALA A 358 -4.96 36.60 7.15
C ALA A 358 -5.22 35.09 7.33
N ASP A 359 -4.31 34.37 8.00
CA ASP A 359 -4.50 32.95 8.32
C ASP A 359 -5.68 32.75 9.27
N MET A 360 -5.81 33.61 10.29
CA MET A 360 -6.93 33.58 11.23
C MET A 360 -8.26 33.76 10.51
N LYS A 361 -8.38 34.73 9.58
CA LYS A 361 -9.60 34.95 8.79
C LYS A 361 -9.95 33.75 7.91
N ASN A 362 -8.95 33.14 7.27
CA ASN A 362 -9.15 31.94 6.44
C ASN A 362 -9.62 30.75 7.28
N VAL A 363 -9.02 30.53 8.45
CA VAL A 363 -9.43 29.47 9.38
C VAL A 363 -10.83 29.73 9.92
N THR A 364 -11.17 30.96 10.30
CA THR A 364 -12.54 31.33 10.72
C THR A 364 -13.57 30.93 9.69
N ARG A 365 -13.38 31.34 8.43
CA ARG A 365 -14.31 30.99 7.36
C ARG A 365 -14.45 29.47 7.22
N LEU A 366 -13.34 28.76 7.06
CA LEU A 366 -13.37 27.32 6.82
C LEU A 366 -13.93 26.51 7.99
N PHE A 367 -13.58 26.89 9.22
CA PHE A 367 -14.06 26.25 10.45
C PHE A 367 -15.58 26.38 10.57
N THR A 368 -16.10 27.60 10.42
CA THR A 368 -17.54 27.86 10.47
C THR A 368 -18.29 27.14 9.35
N GLU A 369 -17.80 27.20 8.12
CA GLU A 369 -18.45 26.54 6.98
C GLU A 369 -18.48 25.01 7.15
N ILE A 370 -17.38 24.38 7.60
CA ILE A 370 -17.35 22.93 7.82
C ILE A 370 -18.29 22.55 8.97
N TYR A 371 -18.30 23.29 10.07
CA TYR A 371 -19.20 23.02 11.19
C TYR A 371 -20.67 23.13 10.75
N GLN A 372 -21.04 24.20 10.04
CA GLN A 372 -22.40 24.38 9.51
C GLN A 372 -22.80 23.24 8.57
N GLN A 373 -21.88 22.74 7.74
CA GLN A 373 -22.14 21.60 6.86
C GLN A 373 -22.35 20.30 7.64
N ILE A 374 -21.58 20.08 8.71
CA ILE A 374 -21.74 18.92 9.59
C ILE A 374 -23.09 18.97 10.30
N ASP A 375 -23.46 20.12 10.87
CA ASP A 375 -24.71 20.30 11.60
C ASP A 375 -25.93 20.25 10.67
N SER A 376 -25.98 21.09 9.64
CA SER A 376 -27.16 21.17 8.75
C SER A 376 -27.46 19.87 8.00
N LYS A 377 -26.42 19.14 7.56
CA LYS A 377 -26.58 17.87 6.85
C LYS A 377 -26.57 16.65 7.77
N GLN A 378 -26.39 16.84 9.08
CA GLN A 378 -26.27 15.77 10.08
C GLN A 378 -25.18 14.75 9.71
N LEU A 379 -24.00 15.26 9.33
CA LEU A 379 -22.89 14.42 8.88
C LEU A 379 -22.28 13.65 10.06
N ARG A 380 -21.98 12.38 9.84
CA ARG A 380 -21.36 11.48 10.81
C ARG A 380 -20.16 10.76 10.18
N PRO A 381 -19.24 10.20 10.99
CA PRO A 381 -18.19 9.31 10.46
C PRO A 381 -18.83 8.17 9.67
N THR A 382 -18.48 8.01 8.39
CA THR A 382 -19.13 7.03 7.50
C THR A 382 -18.18 5.90 7.17
N MET A 383 -17.00 6.25 6.65
CA MET A 383 -15.99 5.27 6.26
C MET A 383 -14.58 5.83 6.43
N ARG A 384 -13.62 4.95 6.70
CA ARG A 384 -12.21 5.31 6.85
C ARG A 384 -11.38 4.64 5.77
N THR A 385 -10.41 5.40 5.27
CA THR A 385 -9.34 4.87 4.42
C THR A 385 -8.05 4.82 5.21
N GLN A 386 -7.34 3.69 5.13
CA GLN A 386 -5.99 3.50 5.66
C GLN A 386 -5.06 3.09 4.52
N TYR A 387 -3.87 3.67 4.43
CA TYR A 387 -2.89 3.32 3.41
C TYR A 387 -1.50 3.86 3.77
N ASN A 388 -0.46 3.28 3.17
CA ASN A 388 0.90 3.79 3.24
C ASN A 388 1.15 4.70 2.03
N ARG A 389 1.55 5.95 2.26
CA ARG A 389 1.84 6.92 1.20
C ARG A 389 3.32 7.19 1.08
N VAL A 390 3.85 7.05 -0.13
CA VAL A 390 5.14 7.63 -0.52
C VAL A 390 4.86 8.87 -1.35
N ALA A 391 5.52 9.99 -1.05
CA ALA A 391 5.48 11.20 -1.85
C ALA A 391 6.84 11.41 -2.51
N TYR A 392 6.85 11.79 -3.78
CA TYR A 392 8.04 12.09 -4.55
C TYR A 392 7.92 13.49 -5.13
N GLN A 393 8.91 14.33 -4.81
CA GLN A 393 8.94 15.72 -5.24
C GLN A 393 10.35 16.27 -5.07
N ILE A 394 10.86 16.96 -6.09
CA ILE A 394 12.05 17.81 -5.96
C ILE A 394 11.65 19.04 -5.11
N PRO A 395 12.37 19.35 -4.02
CA PRO A 395 12.08 20.53 -3.21
C PRO A 395 11.97 21.79 -4.08
N PHE A 396 10.93 22.60 -3.83
CA PHE A 396 10.66 23.86 -4.54
C PHE A 396 10.36 23.75 -6.04
N ASP A 397 10.32 22.54 -6.58
CA ASP A 397 9.82 22.26 -7.92
C ASP A 397 8.35 21.79 -7.86
N ALA A 398 7.48 22.42 -8.63
CA ALA A 398 6.06 22.06 -8.74
C ALA A 398 5.71 21.38 -10.08
N THR A 399 6.69 21.25 -11.00
CA THR A 399 6.53 20.75 -12.36
C THR A 399 5.95 19.35 -12.35
N VAL A 400 6.55 18.44 -11.57
CA VAL A 400 6.04 17.08 -11.38
C VAL A 400 6.04 16.71 -9.90
N ARG A 401 4.90 16.21 -9.41
CA ARG A 401 4.77 15.61 -8.09
C ARG A 401 4.06 14.28 -8.22
N VAL A 402 4.63 13.25 -7.60
CA VAL A 402 4.07 11.89 -7.65
C VAL A 402 3.77 11.44 -6.22
N SER A 403 2.64 10.79 -6.01
CA SER A 403 2.41 10.03 -4.78
C SER A 403 1.92 8.64 -5.08
N LEU A 404 2.38 7.66 -4.30
CA LEU A 404 1.97 6.27 -4.40
C LEU A 404 1.36 5.82 -3.08
N ASP A 405 0.10 5.40 -3.13
CA ASP A 405 -0.63 4.85 -1.99
C ASP A 405 -0.70 3.32 -2.10
N THR A 406 -0.09 2.60 -1.16
CA THR A 406 -0.09 1.14 -1.09
C THR A 406 -0.89 0.63 0.11
N ASN A 407 -1.26 -0.65 0.09
CA ASN A 407 -2.01 -1.31 1.17
C ASN A 407 -3.31 -0.57 1.53
N LEU A 408 -4.04 -0.14 0.50
CA LEU A 408 -5.26 0.64 0.67
C LEU A 408 -6.37 -0.25 1.26
N LEU A 409 -6.81 0.11 2.45
CA LEU A 409 -7.86 -0.52 3.22
C LEU A 409 -8.99 0.48 3.43
N MET A 410 -10.23 0.05 3.25
CA MET A 410 -11.42 0.82 3.58
C MET A 410 -12.17 0.11 4.71
N ILE A 411 -12.66 0.86 5.69
CA ILE A 411 -13.35 0.35 6.88
C ILE A 411 -14.66 1.12 7.05
N ALA A 412 -15.74 0.42 7.37
CA ALA A 412 -17.01 1.02 7.77
C ALA A 412 -16.88 1.52 9.22
N GLU A 413 -17.13 2.81 9.43
CA GLU A 413 -16.96 3.44 10.74
C GLU A 413 -18.15 3.19 11.67
N ASN A 414 -19.35 3.04 11.11
CA ASN A 414 -20.54 2.62 11.87
C ASN A 414 -20.99 1.24 11.38
N PRO A 415 -20.83 0.18 12.19
CA PRO A 415 -21.32 -1.15 11.83
C PRO A 415 -22.85 -1.20 11.89
N LYS A 416 -23.47 -2.14 11.16
CA LYS A 416 -24.91 -2.40 11.27
C LYS A 416 -25.28 -3.04 12.62
N VAL A 417 -24.35 -3.81 13.19
CA VAL A 417 -24.51 -4.52 14.46
C VAL A 417 -23.30 -4.21 15.34
N GLY A 418 -23.53 -3.55 16.47
CA GLY A 418 -22.50 -3.18 17.43
C GLY A 418 -22.55 -1.70 17.81
N PRO A 419 -21.62 -1.25 18.66
CA PRO A 419 -21.53 0.16 19.02
C PRO A 419 -21.06 0.97 17.81
N ASP A 420 -21.74 2.07 17.53
CA ASP A 420 -21.37 3.05 16.53
C ASP A 420 -20.51 4.17 17.14
N CYS A 421 -19.97 5.05 16.28
CA CYS A 421 -19.13 6.15 16.74
C CYS A 421 -19.86 7.10 17.70
N GLN A 422 -21.17 7.28 17.52
CA GLN A 422 -21.98 8.18 18.34
C GLN A 422 -22.17 7.64 19.76
N THR A 423 -22.53 6.35 19.89
CA THR A 423 -22.69 5.66 21.18
C THR A 423 -21.40 5.58 21.98
N GLU A 424 -20.25 5.41 21.31
CA GLU A 424 -18.94 5.44 21.97
C GLU A 424 -18.41 6.86 22.22
N SER A 425 -19.12 7.92 21.78
CA SER A 425 -18.63 9.30 21.81
C SER A 425 -17.25 9.48 21.16
N ARG A 426 -17.05 8.85 19.97
CA ARG A 426 -15.82 8.93 19.17
C ARG A 426 -16.12 9.45 17.76
N TRP A 427 -15.10 10.00 17.11
CA TRP A 427 -15.18 10.45 15.71
C TRP A 427 -14.61 9.42 14.72
N TYR A 428 -14.12 8.30 15.24
CA TYR A 428 -13.69 7.13 14.50
C TYR A 428 -13.87 5.88 15.37
N ARG A 429 -14.07 4.76 14.70
CA ARG A 429 -14.35 3.46 15.30
C ARG A 429 -13.21 2.99 16.20
N ASN A 430 -13.58 2.42 17.34
CA ASN A 430 -12.63 1.89 18.31
C ASN A 430 -11.69 0.84 17.68
N PRO A 431 -10.36 1.09 17.68
CA PRO A 431 -9.39 0.20 17.06
C PRO A 431 -9.19 -1.11 17.84
N ASN A 432 -9.65 -1.20 19.08
CA ASN A 432 -9.55 -2.40 19.91
C ASN A 432 -10.62 -3.46 19.57
N ILE A 433 -11.63 -3.09 18.78
CA ILE A 433 -12.67 -4.01 18.33
C ILE A 433 -12.20 -4.68 17.04
N THR A 434 -12.16 -6.02 17.04
CA THR A 434 -11.85 -6.82 15.86
C THR A 434 -12.86 -6.54 14.76
N LEU A 435 -12.39 -6.15 13.57
CA LEU A 435 -13.24 -5.88 12.43
C LEU A 435 -13.72 -7.19 11.79
N PRO A 436 -15.04 -7.42 11.64
CA PRO A 436 -15.55 -8.55 10.88
C PRO A 436 -15.25 -8.36 9.38
N PRO A 437 -15.12 -9.45 8.60
CA PRO A 437 -14.79 -9.39 7.17
C PRO A 437 -15.79 -8.60 6.31
N THR A 438 -17.02 -8.38 6.80
CA THR A 438 -18.08 -7.61 6.12
C THR A 438 -17.96 -6.10 6.29
N GLU A 439 -17.05 -5.63 7.16
CA GLU A 439 -16.97 -4.21 7.54
C GLU A 439 -15.64 -3.57 7.14
N PHE A 440 -14.81 -4.30 6.41
CA PHE A 440 -13.63 -3.76 5.77
C PHE A 440 -13.38 -4.42 4.42
N THR A 441 -12.68 -3.70 3.55
CA THR A 441 -12.25 -4.23 2.26
C THR A 441 -10.84 -3.75 1.93
N THR A 442 -10.03 -4.64 1.37
CA THR A 442 -8.70 -4.31 0.86
C THR A 442 -8.77 -4.06 -0.64
N PHE A 443 -8.27 -2.91 -1.07
CA PHE A 443 -8.17 -2.58 -2.48
C PHE A 443 -6.97 -3.34 -3.09
N PRO A 444 -7.16 -4.07 -4.21
CA PRO A 444 -6.14 -4.99 -4.73
C PRO A 444 -4.95 -4.31 -5.42
N HIS A 445 -5.08 -3.02 -5.72
CA HIS A 445 -4.04 -2.24 -6.39
C HIS A 445 -3.47 -1.17 -5.48
N ALA A 446 -2.26 -0.70 -5.79
CA ALA A 446 -1.81 0.59 -5.31
C ALA A 446 -2.36 1.72 -6.18
N VAL A 447 -2.45 2.93 -5.63
CA VAL A 447 -2.98 4.10 -6.35
C VAL A 447 -1.84 5.11 -6.53
N LEU A 448 -1.39 5.27 -7.77
CA LEU A 448 -0.42 6.28 -8.17
C LEU A 448 -1.17 7.56 -8.58
N GLU A 449 -0.74 8.71 -8.07
CA GLU A 449 -1.25 10.03 -8.46
C GLU A 449 -0.09 10.86 -9.00
N VAL A 450 -0.18 11.27 -10.26
CA VAL A 450 0.80 12.14 -10.93
C VAL A 450 0.17 13.52 -11.09
N LYS A 451 0.86 14.55 -10.58
CA LYS A 451 0.45 15.95 -10.68
C LYS A 451 1.47 16.71 -11.49
N LEU A 452 1.00 17.38 -12.52
CA LEU A 452 1.81 18.22 -13.39
C LEU A 452 1.40 19.68 -13.20
N SER A 453 2.37 20.58 -13.13
CA SER A 453 2.17 22.03 -13.18
C SER A 453 3.08 22.58 -14.28
N LEU A 454 2.60 22.54 -15.52
CA LEU A 454 3.39 22.88 -16.71
C LEU A 454 3.02 24.27 -17.21
N LYS A 455 3.92 24.93 -17.94
CA LYS A 455 3.56 26.16 -18.64
C LYS A 455 2.63 25.83 -19.81
N GLU A 456 1.87 26.83 -20.26
CA GLU A 456 1.00 26.65 -21.42
C GLU A 456 1.82 26.24 -22.66
N GLY A 457 1.41 25.16 -23.33
CA GLY A 457 2.12 24.59 -24.48
C GLY A 457 3.30 23.66 -24.16
N GLU A 458 3.64 23.48 -22.88
CA GLU A 458 4.72 22.57 -22.46
C GLU A 458 4.19 21.13 -22.28
N GLU A 459 4.93 20.15 -22.82
CA GLU A 459 4.59 18.73 -22.70
C GLU A 459 5.11 18.12 -21.39
N ALA A 460 4.52 17.00 -20.98
CA ALA A 460 4.99 16.28 -19.81
C ALA A 460 6.41 15.74 -20.05
N PRO A 461 7.29 15.69 -19.03
CA PRO A 461 8.62 15.13 -19.18
C PRO A 461 8.57 13.69 -19.72
N GLN A 462 9.48 13.34 -20.64
CA GLN A 462 9.46 12.07 -21.37
C GLN A 462 9.36 10.85 -20.43
N TRP A 463 10.07 10.85 -19.31
CA TRP A 463 10.02 9.73 -18.34
C TRP A 463 8.63 9.50 -17.74
N VAL A 464 7.80 10.55 -17.62
CA VAL A 464 6.40 10.43 -17.18
C VAL A 464 5.59 9.74 -18.26
N THR A 465 5.77 10.14 -19.52
CA THR A 465 5.14 9.51 -20.68
C THR A 465 5.55 8.04 -20.80
N ASP A 466 6.84 7.74 -20.61
CA ASP A 466 7.36 6.36 -20.64
C ASP A 466 6.79 5.51 -19.49
N LEU A 467 6.67 6.08 -18.29
CA LEU A 467 6.03 5.40 -17.15
C LEU A 467 4.57 5.07 -17.45
N ILE A 468 3.82 6.00 -18.06
CA ILE A 468 2.42 5.78 -18.44
C ILE A 468 2.32 4.67 -19.50
N ASN A 469 3.23 4.65 -20.47
CA ASN A 469 3.26 3.68 -21.57
C ASN A 469 3.92 2.34 -21.21
N SER A 470 4.52 2.21 -20.02
CA SER A 470 5.27 1.02 -19.59
C SER A 470 4.42 -0.24 -19.40
N GLY A 471 3.10 -0.11 -19.29
CA GLY A 471 2.19 -1.21 -18.92
C GLY A 471 2.18 -1.57 -17.43
N TYR A 472 2.95 -0.88 -16.59
CA TYR A 472 2.93 -1.06 -15.13
C TYR A 472 1.79 -0.31 -14.44
N VAL A 473 1.23 0.70 -15.11
CA VAL A 473 0.18 1.57 -14.57
C VAL A 473 -1.05 1.53 -15.48
N THR A 474 -2.24 1.51 -14.89
CA THR A 474 -3.51 1.59 -15.62
C THR A 474 -4.21 2.89 -15.25
N GLN A 475 -4.46 3.76 -16.22
CA GLN A 475 -5.13 5.04 -15.96
C GLN A 475 -6.57 4.83 -15.52
N VAL A 476 -6.98 5.49 -14.44
CA VAL A 476 -8.36 5.47 -13.95
C VAL A 476 -8.83 6.91 -13.73
N HIS A 477 -9.72 7.34 -14.62
CA HIS A 477 -10.24 8.71 -14.59
C HIS A 477 -11.06 8.94 -13.33
N LYS A 478 -10.67 10.00 -12.60
CA LYS A 478 -11.38 10.53 -11.43
C LYS A 478 -11.62 9.50 -10.30
N PHE A 479 -10.78 8.47 -10.19
CA PHE A 479 -10.82 7.50 -9.10
C PHE A 479 -10.92 8.18 -7.71
N SER A 480 -11.81 7.70 -6.86
CA SER A 480 -11.99 8.21 -5.49
C SER A 480 -12.05 7.07 -4.49
N LYS A 481 -11.17 7.12 -3.48
CA LYS A 481 -11.14 6.16 -2.38
C LYS A 481 -12.45 6.17 -1.56
N PHE A 482 -13.05 7.36 -1.42
CA PHE A 482 -14.31 7.56 -0.72
C PHE A 482 -15.47 6.89 -1.47
N ILE A 483 -15.60 7.19 -2.77
CA ILE A 483 -16.64 6.61 -3.61
C ILE A 483 -16.51 5.08 -3.64
N HIS A 484 -15.31 4.57 -3.93
CA HIS A 484 -15.07 3.13 -3.94
C HIS A 484 -15.42 2.47 -2.60
N GLY A 485 -15.02 3.09 -1.49
CA GLY A 485 -15.28 2.59 -0.15
C GLY A 485 -16.75 2.53 0.20
N CYS A 486 -17.51 3.61 -0.04
CA CYS A 486 -18.96 3.63 0.21
C CYS A 486 -19.69 2.62 -0.69
N ALA A 487 -19.42 2.61 -2.00
CA ALA A 487 -20.07 1.69 -2.92
C ALA A 487 -19.86 0.20 -2.58
N THR A 488 -18.73 -0.11 -1.96
CA THR A 488 -18.36 -1.48 -1.60
C THR A 488 -18.88 -1.88 -0.22
N LEU A 489 -18.72 -1.02 0.78
CA LEU A 489 -19.02 -1.35 2.18
C LEU A 489 -20.48 -1.06 2.56
N LEU A 490 -21.10 -0.11 1.86
CA LEU A 490 -22.46 0.40 2.11
C LEU A 490 -23.34 0.14 0.88
N SER A 491 -23.18 -1.03 0.26
CA SER A 491 -23.83 -1.41 -1.00
C SER A 491 -25.36 -1.37 -0.94
N GLU A 492 -25.95 -1.58 0.24
CA GLU A 492 -27.39 -1.48 0.47
C GLU A 492 -27.90 -0.03 0.56
N ASP A 493 -27.03 0.93 0.87
CA ASP A 493 -27.39 2.34 1.07
C ASP A 493 -27.14 3.20 -0.18
N VAL A 494 -26.27 2.74 -1.09
CA VAL A 494 -25.93 3.47 -2.32
C VAL A 494 -26.95 3.24 -3.44
N GLN A 495 -27.38 4.31 -4.09
CA GLN A 495 -28.31 4.25 -5.23
C GLN A 495 -27.62 4.11 -6.59
N ALA A 496 -26.34 4.47 -6.67
CA ALA A 496 -25.55 4.47 -7.89
C ALA A 496 -24.10 4.10 -7.56
N VAL A 497 -23.42 3.48 -8.53
CA VAL A 497 -22.03 3.03 -8.40
C VAL A 497 -21.17 3.60 -9.51
N GLN A 498 -19.86 3.65 -9.24
CA GLN A 498 -18.84 4.12 -10.15
C GLN A 498 -18.58 3.16 -11.32
N TYR A 499 -18.24 3.71 -12.49
CA TYR A 499 -17.99 2.93 -13.71
C TYR A 499 -16.86 1.89 -13.57
N TRP A 500 -15.83 2.19 -12.75
CA TRP A 500 -14.72 1.25 -12.56
C TRP A 500 -15.11 0.03 -11.71
N GLY A 501 -16.32 0.01 -11.15
CA GLY A 501 -16.93 -1.15 -10.48
C GLY A 501 -17.01 -2.41 -11.36
N GLU A 502 -17.04 -2.24 -12.68
CA GLU A 502 -17.12 -3.34 -13.64
C GLU A 502 -15.76 -4.01 -13.93
N ASP A 503 -14.65 -3.42 -13.48
CA ASP A 503 -13.32 -3.96 -13.73
C ASP A 503 -13.07 -5.24 -12.90
N ASP A 504 -12.90 -6.37 -13.58
CA ASP A 504 -12.65 -7.69 -12.97
C ASP A 504 -11.47 -7.69 -11.99
N SER A 505 -10.48 -6.82 -12.17
CA SER A 505 -9.28 -6.75 -11.33
C SER A 505 -9.57 -6.22 -9.93
N ILE A 506 -10.69 -5.50 -9.73
CA ILE A 506 -11.11 -5.00 -8.41
C ILE A 506 -12.18 -5.85 -7.73
N ARG A 507 -12.69 -6.90 -8.39
CA ARG A 507 -13.65 -7.85 -7.80
C ARG A 507 -13.19 -8.38 -6.42
N PRO A 508 -11.90 -8.65 -6.14
CA PRO A 508 -11.48 -9.07 -4.80
C PRO A 508 -11.73 -8.05 -3.68
N SER A 509 -11.91 -6.77 -4.02
CA SER A 509 -12.32 -5.75 -3.05
C SER A 509 -13.84 -5.65 -2.89
N MET A 510 -14.64 -6.15 -3.82
CA MET A 510 -16.09 -6.06 -3.70
C MET A 510 -16.59 -7.13 -2.72
N LEU A 511 -17.38 -6.73 -1.72
CA LEU A 511 -17.93 -7.61 -0.69
C LEU A 511 -19.21 -8.31 -1.16
#